data_AF-A0A9D6GPB0-F1
#
_entry.id   AF-A0A9D6GPB0-F1
#
_cell.length_a   1.000
_cell.length_b   1.000
_cell.length_c   1.000
_cell.angle_alpha   90.00
_cell.angle_beta   90.00
_cell.angle_gamma   90.00
#
_symmetry.space_group_name_H-M   'P 1'
#
loop_
_entity.id
_entity.type
_entity.pdbx_description
1 polymer ?
#
loop_
_entity_poly.entity_id
_entity_poly.type
_entity_poly.pdbx_seq_one_letter_code
_entity_poly.pdbx_strand_id
1 'polypeptide(L)'
;MAVLALAVAGRAAAIGVGLIFLIAGIDQWRHRILLPGVIANYRLLPRTMIAPAATLLPALEILLGGALIAGLAPLSLVAAIALLLVFAGAMAINIRRGRTHIDCGCGHGALRHPIGWPLVIRNLALAALLLPGLLPAPALSAMDSASAWGAGITIALLVHLFQSLGALAASPVHRR
;
A
#
# COMPACT_ATOMS: atom_id res chain seq x y z
N MET A 1 3.29 10.74 -28.14
CA MET A 1 2.82 11.56 -27.01
C MET A 1 2.05 10.73 -25.97
N ALA A 2 0.89 10.15 -26.29
CA ALA A 2 0.07 9.42 -25.30
C ALA A 2 0.79 8.24 -24.62
N VAL A 3 1.45 7.36 -25.40
CA VAL A 3 2.15 6.17 -24.86
C VAL A 3 3.28 6.56 -23.90
N LEU A 4 4.03 7.62 -24.21
CA LEU A 4 5.10 8.12 -23.33
C LEU A 4 4.53 8.63 -22.00
N ALA A 5 3.44 9.41 -22.05
CA ALA A 5 2.78 9.90 -20.83
C ALA A 5 2.28 8.75 -19.95
N LEU A 6 1.69 7.71 -20.54
CA LEU A 6 1.28 6.50 -19.80
C LEU A 6 2.48 5.76 -19.19
N ALA A 7 3.61 5.68 -19.91
CA ALA A 7 4.82 5.04 -19.39
C ALA A 7 5.40 5.80 -18.18
N VAL A 8 5.47 7.14 -18.27
CA VAL A 8 5.91 8.00 -17.15
C VAL A 8 4.96 7.87 -15.96
N ALA A 9 3.65 7.89 -16.20
CA ALA A 9 2.64 7.72 -15.16
C ALA A 9 2.74 6.34 -14.48
N GLY A 10 2.88 5.26 -15.26
CA GLY A 10 3.05 3.91 -14.74
C GLY A 10 4.33 3.77 -13.92
N ARG A 11 5.44 4.39 -14.36
CA ARG A 11 6.70 4.41 -13.62
C ARG A 11 6.59 5.20 -12.32
N ALA A 12 5.94 6.36 -12.34
CA ALA A 12 5.67 7.17 -11.16
C ALA A 12 4.82 6.40 -10.13
N ALA A 13 3.77 5.72 -10.59
CA ALA A 13 2.92 4.89 -9.75
C ALA A 13 3.71 3.73 -9.13
N ALA A 14 4.55 3.05 -9.91
CA ALA A 14 5.39 1.97 -9.40
C ALA A 14 6.35 2.45 -8.31
N ILE A 15 7.00 3.61 -8.50
CA ILE A 15 7.87 4.21 -7.49
C ILE A 15 7.07 4.58 -6.24
N GLY A 16 5.92 5.26 -6.40
CA GLY A 16 5.09 5.68 -5.27
C GLY A 16 4.55 4.50 -4.46
N VAL A 17 3.96 3.50 -5.12
CA VAL A 17 3.49 2.28 -4.46
C VAL A 17 4.66 1.50 -3.85
N GLY A 18 5.79 1.45 -4.54
CA GLY A 18 6.98 0.77 -4.04
C GLY A 18 7.51 1.39 -2.74
N LEU A 19 7.55 2.73 -2.66
CA LEU A 19 7.91 3.45 -1.43
C LEU A 19 6.90 3.19 -0.30
N ILE A 20 5.60 3.20 -0.61
CA ILE A 20 4.55 2.90 0.38
C ILE A 20 4.73 1.48 0.94
N PHE A 21 4.98 0.49 0.08
CA PHE A 21 5.21 -0.90 0.49
C PHE A 21 6.51 -1.06 1.30
N LEU A 22 7.60 -0.40 0.90
CA LEU A 22 8.83 -0.42 1.68
C LEU A 22 8.62 0.14 3.08
N ILE A 23 7.98 1.31 3.20
CA ILE A 23 7.74 1.96 4.49
C ILE A 23 6.81 1.09 5.36
N ALA A 24 5.70 0.60 4.79
CA ALA A 24 4.76 -0.27 5.49
C ALA A 24 5.42 -1.58 5.95
N GLY A 25 6.16 -2.25 5.06
CA GLY A 25 6.80 -3.52 5.37
C GLY A 25 7.92 -3.38 6.40
N ILE A 26 8.71 -2.30 6.36
CA ILE A 26 9.72 -2.01 7.39
C ILE A 26 9.06 -1.76 8.74
N ASP A 27 7.98 -0.98 8.79
CA ASP A 27 7.26 -0.72 10.04
C ASP A 27 6.62 -1.98 10.63
N GLN A 28 5.97 -2.79 9.78
CA GLN A 28 5.42 -4.08 10.15
C GLN A 28 6.50 -5.05 10.64
N TRP A 29 7.67 -5.07 10.00
CA TRP A 29 8.81 -5.91 10.42
C TRP A 29 9.35 -5.52 11.80
N ARG A 30 9.43 -4.21 12.07
CA ARG A 30 9.83 -3.67 13.38
C ARG A 30 8.81 -4.02 14.47
N HIS A 31 7.52 -4.00 14.15
CA HIS A 31 6.42 -4.27 15.08
C HIS A 31 5.78 -5.66 14.91
N ARG A 32 6.56 -6.65 14.45
CA ARG A 32 6.08 -8.01 14.13
C ARG A 32 5.34 -8.73 15.26
N ILE A 33 5.55 -8.32 16.52
CA ILE A 33 4.87 -8.89 17.69
C ILE A 33 3.38 -8.54 17.70
N LEU A 34 3.01 -7.36 17.17
CA LEU A 34 1.63 -6.86 17.14
C LEU A 34 0.85 -7.35 15.91
N LEU A 35 1.54 -7.64 14.81
CA LEU A 35 0.94 -7.95 13.51
C LEU A 35 0.03 -9.20 13.52
N PRO A 36 0.34 -10.31 14.22
CA PRO A 36 -0.58 -11.44 14.33
C PRO A 36 -1.94 -11.04 14.93
N GLY A 37 -1.94 -10.15 15.91
CA GLY A 37 -3.17 -9.64 16.53
C GLY A 37 -3.99 -8.79 15.55
N VAL A 38 -3.32 -7.94 14.77
CA VAL A 38 -3.96 -7.15 13.70
C VAL A 38 -4.61 -8.09 12.67
N ILE A 39 -3.87 -9.06 12.14
CA ILE A 39 -4.38 -10.02 11.14
C ILE A 39 -5.53 -10.87 11.71
N ALA A 40 -5.42 -11.31 12.97
CA ALA A 40 -6.48 -12.06 13.65
C ALA A 40 -7.80 -11.26 13.72
N ASN A 41 -7.73 -9.95 13.92
CA ASN A 41 -8.90 -9.09 14.06
C ASN A 41 -9.75 -8.99 12.78
N TYR A 42 -9.14 -9.22 11.61
CA TYR A 42 -9.85 -9.29 10.33
C TYR A 42 -10.77 -10.52 10.24
N ARG A 43 -10.53 -11.58 11.03
CA ARG A 43 -11.30 -12.84 11.01
C ARG A 43 -11.52 -13.40 9.58
N LEU A 44 -10.49 -13.29 8.74
CA LEU A 44 -10.49 -13.82 7.37
C LEU A 44 -9.63 -15.08 7.23
N LEU A 45 -8.57 -15.22 8.04
CA LEU A 45 -7.68 -16.36 8.01
C LEU A 45 -7.94 -17.33 9.18
N PRO A 46 -7.74 -18.64 8.99
CA PRO A 46 -7.78 -19.61 10.08
C PRO A 46 -6.59 -19.38 11.03
N ARG A 47 -6.75 -19.77 12.30
CA ARG A 47 -5.75 -19.51 13.36
C ARG A 47 -4.35 -20.01 13.02
N THR A 48 -4.24 -21.12 12.29
CA THR A 48 -2.97 -21.73 11.85
C THR A 48 -2.22 -20.90 10.81
N MET A 49 -2.92 -20.08 10.01
CA MET A 49 -2.32 -19.26 8.96
C MET A 49 -1.94 -17.85 9.41
N ILE A 50 -2.36 -17.43 10.61
CA ILE A 50 -2.12 -16.06 11.11
C ILE A 50 -0.62 -15.79 11.31
N ALA A 51 0.10 -16.71 11.96
CA ALA A 51 1.53 -16.54 12.22
C ALA A 51 2.37 -16.56 10.92
N PRO A 52 2.18 -17.53 9.99
CA PRO A 52 2.83 -17.49 8.68
C PRO A 52 2.53 -16.20 7.90
N ALA A 53 1.27 -15.76 7.86
CA ALA A 53 0.88 -14.53 7.18
C ALA A 53 1.56 -13.30 7.79
N ALA A 54 1.63 -13.21 9.13
CA ALA A 54 2.31 -12.11 9.81
C ALA A 54 3.82 -12.06 9.52
N THR A 55 4.46 -13.20 9.24
CA THR A 55 5.87 -13.22 8.85
C THR A 55 6.11 -12.97 7.37
N LEU A 56 5.23 -13.49 6.51
CA LEU A 56 5.40 -13.42 5.06
C LEU A 56 4.98 -12.07 4.50
N LEU A 57 3.94 -11.43 5.07
CA LEU A 57 3.39 -10.20 4.55
C LEU A 57 4.41 -9.04 4.53
N PRO A 58 5.16 -8.74 5.61
CA PRO A 58 6.12 -7.64 5.61
C PRO A 58 7.29 -7.93 4.67
N ALA A 59 7.72 -9.19 4.57
CA ALA A 59 8.76 -9.59 3.63
C ALA A 59 8.30 -9.40 2.17
N LEU A 60 7.05 -9.77 1.86
CA LEU A 60 6.47 -9.58 0.54
C LEU A 60 6.34 -8.09 0.19
N GLU A 61 5.88 -7.26 1.12
CA GLU A 61 5.81 -5.80 0.93
C GLU A 61 7.20 -5.21 0.65
N ILE A 62 8.22 -5.58 1.41
CA ILE A 62 9.59 -5.07 1.21
C ILE A 62 10.14 -5.51 -0.16
N LEU A 63 10.00 -6.80 -0.49
CA LEU A 63 10.50 -7.36 -1.75
C LEU A 63 9.79 -6.76 -2.96
N LEU A 64 8.46 -6.65 -2.92
CA LEU A 64 7.68 -6.02 -3.99
C LEU A 64 7.98 -4.53 -4.09
N GLY A 65 8.15 -3.84 -2.96
CA GLY A 65 8.49 -2.43 -2.93
C GLY A 65 9.84 -2.15 -3.60
N GLY A 66 10.86 -2.93 -3.24
CA GLY A 66 12.18 -2.87 -3.89
C GLY A 66 12.12 -3.22 -5.37
N ALA A 67 11.39 -4.27 -5.75
CA ALA A 67 11.25 -4.70 -7.14
C ALA A 67 10.54 -3.66 -8.02
N LEU A 68 9.49 -3.01 -7.51
CA LEU A 68 8.79 -1.92 -8.19
C LEU A 68 9.72 -0.71 -8.39
N ILE A 69 10.47 -0.32 -7.36
CA ILE A 69 11.43 0.78 -7.46
C ILE A 69 12.56 0.44 -8.43
N ALA A 70 13.05 -0.80 -8.44
CA ALA A 70 14.05 -1.27 -9.39
C ALA A 70 13.52 -1.38 -10.83
N GLY A 71 12.19 -1.33 -11.04
CA GLY A 71 11.57 -1.42 -12.36
C GLY A 71 11.46 -2.84 -12.90
N LEU A 72 11.42 -3.85 -12.02
CA LEU A 72 11.34 -5.28 -12.37
C LEU A 72 9.93 -5.70 -12.79
N ALA A 73 9.42 -5.11 -13.88
CA ALA A 73 8.14 -5.42 -14.49
C ALA A 73 8.22 -6.69 -15.38
N PRO A 74 7.09 -7.38 -15.67
CA PRO A 74 5.72 -7.08 -15.24
C PRO A 74 5.32 -7.77 -13.93
N LEU A 75 6.09 -8.77 -13.46
CA LEU A 75 5.68 -9.62 -12.34
C LEU A 75 5.49 -8.82 -11.04
N SER A 76 6.38 -7.88 -10.74
CA SER A 76 6.25 -7.02 -9.55
C SER A 76 4.99 -6.15 -9.57
N LEU A 77 4.60 -5.63 -10.76
CA LEU A 77 3.39 -4.84 -10.94
C LEU A 77 2.14 -5.69 -10.70
N VAL A 78 2.06 -6.87 -11.31
CA VAL A 78 0.92 -7.78 -11.15
C VAL A 78 0.79 -8.21 -9.69
N ALA A 79 1.89 -8.59 -9.06
CA ALA A 79 1.90 -8.98 -7.65
C ALA A 79 1.50 -7.83 -6.72
N ALA A 80 1.96 -6.60 -6.98
CA ALA A 80 1.58 -5.43 -6.20
C ALA A 80 0.10 -5.07 -6.36
N ILE A 81 -0.43 -5.12 -7.58
CA ILE A 81 -1.86 -4.95 -7.86
C ILE A 81 -2.67 -5.99 -7.08
N ALA A 82 -2.29 -7.27 -7.16
CA ALA A 82 -2.97 -8.34 -6.44
C ALA A 82 -2.94 -8.10 -4.92
N LEU A 83 -1.79 -7.70 -4.35
CA LEU A 83 -1.67 -7.41 -2.93
C LEU A 83 -2.55 -6.23 -2.49
N LEU A 84 -2.59 -5.14 -3.28
CA LEU A 84 -3.48 -3.99 -3.03
C LEU A 84 -4.96 -4.40 -3.06
N LEU A 85 -5.35 -5.24 -4.01
CA LEU A 85 -6.73 -5.75 -4.13
C LEU A 85 -7.09 -6.68 -2.96
N VAL A 86 -6.17 -7.54 -2.52
CA VAL A 86 -6.36 -8.39 -1.32
C VAL A 86 -6.58 -7.51 -0.09
N PHE A 87 -5.76 -6.47 0.12
CA PHE A 87 -5.97 -5.52 1.22
C PHE A 87 -7.29 -4.76 1.11
N ALA A 88 -7.63 -4.27 -0.08
CA ALA A 88 -8.89 -3.57 -0.31
C ALA A 88 -10.10 -4.48 -0.01
N GLY A 89 -10.07 -5.73 -0.48
CA GLY A 89 -11.11 -6.73 -0.23
C GLY A 89 -11.22 -7.08 1.25
N ALA A 90 -10.09 -7.32 1.93
CA ALA A 90 -10.05 -7.64 3.35
C ALA A 90 -10.67 -6.52 4.21
N MET A 91 -10.36 -5.26 3.89
CA MET A 91 -10.96 -4.09 4.53
C MET A 91 -12.45 -3.96 4.19
N ALA A 92 -12.84 -4.06 2.92
CA ALA A 92 -14.23 -3.92 2.48
C ALA A 92 -15.16 -4.97 3.14
N ILE A 93 -14.71 -6.22 3.24
CA ILE A 93 -15.45 -7.29 3.92
C ILE A 93 -15.68 -6.94 5.40
N ASN A 94 -14.66 -6.44 6.10
CA ASN A 94 -14.77 -6.10 7.52
C ASN A 94 -15.61 -4.84 7.76
N ILE A 95 -15.52 -3.83 6.89
CA ILE A 95 -16.39 -2.65 6.93
C ILE A 95 -17.85 -3.06 6.74
N ARG A 96 -18.15 -3.94 5.78
CA ARG A 96 -19.51 -4.48 5.57
C ARG A 96 -20.03 -5.30 6.76
N ARG A 97 -19.14 -5.89 7.57
CA ARG A 97 -19.46 -6.58 8.83
C ARG A 97 -19.60 -5.61 10.02
N GLY A 98 -19.54 -4.30 9.81
CA GLY A 98 -19.60 -3.27 10.86
C GLY A 98 -18.33 -3.16 11.71
N ARG A 99 -17.22 -3.79 11.30
CA ARG A 99 -15.97 -3.86 12.08
C ARG A 99 -14.99 -2.77 11.64
N THR A 100 -15.37 -1.51 11.79
CA THR A 100 -14.53 -0.36 11.37
C THR A 100 -13.42 0.00 12.36
N HIS A 101 -13.48 -0.49 13.60
CA HIS A 101 -12.48 -0.23 14.64
C HIS A 101 -11.17 -1.05 14.49
N ILE A 102 -11.06 -1.88 13.45
CA ILE A 102 -9.86 -2.68 13.19
C ILE A 102 -8.76 -1.77 12.65
N ASP A 103 -7.54 -1.99 13.09
CA ASP A 103 -6.36 -1.28 12.58
C ASP A 103 -6.02 -1.72 11.15
N CYS A 104 -5.72 -0.75 10.27
CA CYS A 104 -5.31 -1.03 8.90
C CYS A 104 -3.93 -1.71 8.79
N GLY A 105 -3.16 -1.81 9.88
CA GLY A 105 -1.85 -2.45 9.93
C GLY A 105 -0.72 -1.68 9.22
N CYS A 106 -1.04 -0.58 8.54
CA CYS A 106 -0.09 0.27 7.82
C CYS A 106 0.49 1.42 8.67
N GLY A 107 0.02 1.57 9.93
CA GLY A 107 0.28 2.74 10.76
C GLY A 107 1.39 2.51 11.79
N HIS A 108 2.30 3.49 11.87
CA HIS A 108 3.36 3.63 12.87
C HIS A 108 2.83 3.29 14.28
N GLY A 109 3.46 2.31 14.93
CA GLY A 109 3.01 1.56 16.11
C GLY A 109 2.52 2.28 17.37
N ALA A 110 2.22 3.59 17.35
CA ALA A 110 1.64 4.34 18.46
C ALA A 110 0.19 4.82 18.22
N LEU A 111 -0.29 4.94 16.98
CA LEU A 111 -1.63 5.46 16.68
C LEU A 111 -2.49 4.41 15.96
N ARG A 112 -3.60 4.03 16.60
CA ARG A 112 -4.61 3.17 15.98
C ARG A 112 -5.27 3.89 14.81
N HIS A 113 -5.31 3.24 13.65
CA HIS A 113 -5.90 3.80 12.44
C HIS A 113 -7.05 2.91 11.95
N PRO A 114 -8.29 3.24 12.31
CA PRO A 114 -9.44 2.41 11.99
C PRO A 114 -9.63 2.27 10.48
N ILE A 115 -9.99 1.07 10.03
CA ILE A 115 -10.32 0.83 8.63
C ILE A 115 -11.60 1.58 8.23
N GLY A 116 -11.60 2.10 7.00
CA GLY A 116 -12.72 2.84 6.43
C GLY A 116 -12.69 2.84 4.90
N TRP A 117 -13.80 3.25 4.30
CA TRP A 117 -13.93 3.32 2.84
C TRP A 117 -12.85 4.16 2.13
N PRO A 118 -12.31 5.25 2.70
CA PRO A 118 -11.21 5.98 2.07
C PRO A 118 -9.96 5.11 1.83
N LEU A 119 -9.64 4.19 2.74
CA LEU A 119 -8.50 3.28 2.59
C LEU A 119 -8.74 2.24 1.48
N VAL A 120 -9.98 1.76 1.35
CA VAL A 120 -10.38 0.86 0.26
C VAL A 120 -10.23 1.56 -1.09
N ILE A 121 -10.82 2.76 -1.23
CA ILE A 121 -10.75 3.55 -2.47
C ILE A 121 -9.30 3.87 -2.81
N ARG A 122 -8.48 4.25 -1.83
CA ARG A 122 -7.06 4.50 -2.02
C ARG A 122 -6.34 3.29 -2.61
N ASN A 123 -6.52 2.10 -2.03
CA ASN A 123 -5.85 0.89 -2.55
C ASN A 123 -6.32 0.52 -3.95
N LEU A 124 -7.61 0.71 -4.26
CA LEU A 124 -8.14 0.52 -5.62
C LEU A 124 -7.55 1.54 -6.60
N ALA A 125 -7.45 2.81 -6.20
CA ALA A 125 -6.86 3.86 -7.02
C ALA A 125 -5.36 3.61 -7.28
N LEU A 126 -4.59 3.22 -6.26
CA LEU A 126 -3.19 2.85 -6.41
C LEU A 126 -3.02 1.63 -7.35
N ALA A 127 -3.89 0.62 -7.23
CA ALA A 127 -3.87 -0.54 -8.11
C ALA A 127 -4.17 -0.14 -9.56
N ALA A 128 -5.16 0.74 -9.78
CA ALA A 128 -5.48 1.26 -11.11
C ALA A 128 -4.33 2.09 -11.70
N LEU A 129 -3.64 2.87 -10.86
CA LEU A 129 -2.52 3.72 -11.29
C LEU A 129 -1.28 2.90 -11.74
N LEU A 130 -1.18 1.63 -11.32
CA LEU A 130 -0.13 0.71 -11.79
C LEU A 130 -0.42 0.10 -13.17
N LEU A 131 -1.68 0.08 -13.62
CA LEU A 131 -2.07 -0.56 -14.88
C LEU A 131 -1.31 -0.02 -16.12
N PRO A 132 -1.06 1.30 -16.28
CA PRO A 132 -0.27 1.81 -17.39
C PRO A 132 1.14 1.23 -17.47
N GLY A 133 1.73 0.81 -16.34
CA GLY A 133 3.05 0.19 -16.29
C GLY A 133 3.11 -1.22 -16.89
N LEU A 134 1.96 -1.85 -17.15
CA LEU A 134 1.88 -3.15 -17.82
C LEU A 134 1.90 -3.04 -19.35
N LEU A 135 1.73 -1.83 -19.88
CA LEU A 135 1.75 -1.59 -21.32
C LEU A 135 3.19 -1.56 -21.84
N PRO A 136 3.44 -2.02 -23.08
CA PRO A 136 4.74 -1.86 -23.73
C PRO A 136 5.11 -0.37 -23.77
N ALA A 137 6.25 -0.03 -23.19
CA ALA A 137 6.70 1.35 -23.06
C ALA A 137 8.01 1.59 -23.82
N PRO A 138 8.19 2.78 -24.43
CA PRO A 138 9.47 3.19 -24.97
C PRO A 138 10.49 3.42 -23.84
N ALA A 139 11.78 3.44 -24.19
CA ALA A 139 12.83 3.84 -23.26
C ALA A 139 12.58 5.28 -22.76
N LEU A 140 12.59 5.47 -21.44
CA LEU A 140 12.38 6.77 -20.82
C LEU A 140 13.67 7.58 -20.87
N SER A 141 13.56 8.87 -21.19
CA SER A 141 14.70 9.78 -21.06
C SER A 141 15.07 10.00 -19.58
N ALA A 142 16.23 10.62 -19.34
CA ALA A 142 16.64 11.01 -17.99
C ALA A 142 15.64 11.99 -17.35
N MET A 143 15.10 12.92 -18.15
CA MET A 143 14.10 13.89 -17.70
C MET A 143 12.79 13.20 -17.32
N ASP A 144 12.29 12.29 -18.17
CA ASP A 144 11.08 11.51 -17.91
C ASP A 144 11.22 10.67 -16.63
N SER A 145 12.41 10.08 -16.44
CA SER A 145 12.74 9.31 -15.24
C SER A 145 12.76 10.20 -13.99
N ALA A 146 13.34 11.39 -14.07
CA ALA A 146 13.34 12.36 -12.96
C ALA A 146 11.92 12.81 -12.61
N SER A 147 11.08 13.10 -13.62
CA SER A 147 9.67 13.42 -13.41
C SER A 147 8.90 12.26 -12.77
N ALA A 148 9.15 11.02 -13.19
CA ALA A 148 8.53 9.84 -12.60
C ALA A 148 8.90 9.67 -11.13
N TRP A 149 10.17 9.88 -10.76
CA TRP A 149 10.61 9.87 -9.37
C TRP A 149 9.93 10.96 -8.53
N GLY A 150 9.91 12.20 -9.01
CA GLY A 150 9.26 13.31 -8.33
C GLY A 150 7.77 13.06 -8.09
N ALA A 151 7.06 12.59 -9.12
CA ALA A 151 5.65 12.23 -9.01
C ALA A 151 5.42 11.04 -8.06
N GLY A 152 6.24 9.99 -8.14
CA GLY A 152 6.14 8.82 -7.27
C GLY A 152 6.36 9.15 -5.79
N ILE A 153 7.39 9.95 -5.48
CA ILE A 153 7.64 10.45 -4.12
C ILE A 153 6.45 11.28 -3.63
N THR A 154 5.92 12.16 -4.48
CA THR A 154 4.76 12.99 -4.14
C THR A 154 3.54 12.14 -3.80
N ILE A 155 3.24 11.10 -4.59
CA ILE A 155 2.16 10.15 -4.31
C ILE A 155 2.36 9.49 -2.94
N ALA A 156 3.58 8.99 -2.66
CA ALA A 156 3.88 8.35 -1.38
C ALA A 156 3.68 9.31 -0.20
N LEU A 157 4.21 10.54 -0.29
CA LEU A 157 4.07 11.56 0.76
C LEU A 157 2.61 11.94 1.00
N LEU A 158 1.82 12.15 -0.07
CA LEU A 158 0.39 12.46 0.06
C LEU A 158 -0.37 11.32 0.74
N VAL A 159 -0.07 10.07 0.38
CA VAL A 159 -0.68 8.90 1.02
C VAL A 159 -0.32 8.81 2.50
N HIS A 160 0.94 9.02 2.87
CA HIS A 160 1.36 9.00 4.27
C HIS A 160 0.78 10.18 5.05
N LEU A 161 0.71 11.37 4.46
CA LEU A 161 0.07 12.54 5.06
C LEU A 161 -1.42 12.26 5.33
N PHE A 162 -2.14 11.73 4.35
CA PHE A 162 -3.56 11.38 4.52
C PHE A 162 -3.77 10.36 5.64
N GLN A 163 -2.89 9.36 5.75
CA GLN A 163 -2.92 8.40 6.85
C GLN A 163 -2.69 9.08 8.21
N SER A 164 -1.69 9.95 8.31
CA SER A 164 -1.38 10.68 9.54
C SER A 164 -2.54 11.58 9.97
N LEU A 165 -3.17 12.29 9.02
CA LEU A 165 -4.35 13.12 9.29
C LEU A 165 -5.54 12.29 9.76
N GLY A 166 -5.81 11.15 9.12
CA GLY A 166 -6.89 10.26 9.55
C GLY A 166 -6.62 9.64 10.93
N ALA A 167 -5.36 9.36 11.27
CA ALA A 167 -4.97 8.87 12.59
C ALA A 167 -5.21 9.93 13.67
N LEU A 168 -4.84 11.18 13.39
CA LEU A 168 -5.07 12.32 14.29
C LEU A 168 -6.56 12.59 14.49
N ALA A 169 -7.36 12.58 13.42
CA ALA A 169 -8.80 12.79 13.49
C ALA A 169 -9.53 11.67 14.28
N ALA A 170 -9.01 10.45 14.25
CA ALA A 170 -9.53 9.33 15.03
C ALA A 170 -9.07 9.35 16.50
N SER A 171 -8.09 10.18 16.86
CA SER A 171 -7.51 10.20 18.20
C SER A 171 -8.51 10.74 19.25
N PRO A 172 -8.52 10.20 20.48
CA PRO A 172 -9.47 10.61 21.52
C PRO A 172 -9.35 12.08 21.96
N VAL A 173 -8.20 12.72 21.70
CA VAL A 173 -7.90 14.11 22.11
C VAL A 173 -8.81 15.14 21.42
N HIS A 174 -9.31 14.84 20.22
CA HIS A 174 -10.21 15.71 19.46
C HIS A 174 -11.71 15.37 19.59
N ARG A 175 -12.07 14.32 20.34
CA ARG A 175 -13.48 13.95 20.62
C ARG A 175 -14.04 14.56 21.91
N ARG A 176 -13.44 15.66 22.39
CA ARG A 176 -13.97 16.43 23.53
C ARG A 176 -14.70 17.67 23.05
#